data_AF-A0A0P1GVF9-F1
#
_entry.id   AF-A0A0P1GVF9-F1
#
_cell.length_a   1.000
_cell.length_b   1.000
_cell.length_c   1.000
_cell.angle_alpha   90.00
_cell.angle_beta   90.00
_cell.angle_gamma   90.00
#
_symmetry.space_group_name_H-M   'P 1'
#
loop_
_entity.id
_entity.type
_entity.pdbx_description
1 polymer ?
#
loop_
_entity_poly.entity_id
_entity_poly.type
_entity_poly.pdbx_seq_one_letter_code
_entity_poly.pdbx_strand_id
1 'polypeptide(L)'
;MTDTVNTPEVDQNDVARAAEILMGHRESIDRLDAILVYTLGERFKHTQAVGQLKAEHDLPPSDPAREAKQIARLEDLAKRANLDPDFAKAFLNFIIQEVIRHHKKHQE
;
A
#
# COMPACT_ATOMS: atom_id res chain seq x y z
N MET A 1 9.27 -54.99 14.94
CA MET A 1 9.36 -55.08 13.48
C MET A 1 8.52 -53.95 12.91
N THR A 2 9.22 -52.89 12.48
CA THR A 2 8.80 -51.76 11.63
C THR A 2 7.38 -51.21 11.75
N ASP A 3 7.26 -50.11 12.50
CA ASP A 3 6.20 -49.11 12.35
C ASP A 3 6.36 -48.42 10.99
N THR A 4 5.51 -48.77 10.02
CA THR A 4 5.41 -48.08 8.74
C THR A 4 4.62 -46.79 8.96
N VAL A 5 5.34 -45.67 9.05
CA VAL A 5 4.76 -44.32 9.01
C VAL A 5 4.06 -44.15 7.66
N ASN A 6 2.74 -44.04 7.71
CA ASN A 6 1.89 -43.76 6.56
C ASN A 6 2.04 -42.27 6.20
N THR A 7 2.95 -41.95 5.29
CA THR A 7 3.05 -40.60 4.70
C THR A 7 1.83 -40.40 3.79
N PRO A 8 1.06 -39.32 3.91
CA PRO A 8 -0.05 -39.08 2.99
C PRO A 8 0.53 -38.83 1.59
N GLU A 9 0.29 -39.74 0.64
CA GLU A 9 0.49 -39.47 -0.78
C GLU A 9 -0.43 -38.31 -1.15
N VAL A 10 0.16 -37.15 -1.41
CA VAL A 10 -0.59 -35.97 -1.88
C VAL A 10 -1.17 -36.32 -3.25
N ASP A 11 -2.49 -36.32 -3.37
CA ASP A 11 -3.18 -36.55 -4.64
C ASP A 11 -2.69 -35.51 -5.67
N GLN A 12 -2.07 -35.99 -6.76
CA GLN A 12 -1.55 -35.13 -7.82
C GLN A 12 -2.65 -34.26 -8.45
N ASN A 13 -3.92 -34.69 -8.38
CA ASN A 13 -5.06 -33.90 -8.85
C ASN A 13 -5.37 -32.71 -7.92
N ASP A 14 -5.18 -32.87 -6.61
CA ASP A 14 -5.37 -31.79 -5.65
C ASP A 14 -4.27 -30.72 -5.79
N VAL A 15 -3.03 -31.13 -6.08
CA VAL A 15 -1.92 -30.20 -6.36
C VAL A 15 -2.20 -29.40 -7.64
N ALA A 16 -2.64 -30.06 -8.72
CA ALA A 16 -2.95 -29.40 -9.98
C ALA A 16 -4.09 -28.37 -9.81
N ARG A 17 -5.18 -28.74 -9.11
CA ARG A 17 -6.28 -27.83 -8.81
C ARG A 17 -5.85 -26.65 -7.94
N ALA A 18 -5.01 -26.87 -6.94
CA ALA A 18 -4.47 -25.79 -6.10
C ALA A 18 -3.60 -24.82 -6.92
N ALA A 19 -2.83 -25.32 -7.89
CA ALA A 19 -2.01 -24.49 -8.78
C ALA A 19 -2.86 -23.57 -9.67
N GLU A 20 -3.97 -24.06 -10.21
CA GLU A 20 -4.91 -23.25 -11.00
C GLU A 20 -5.56 -22.13 -10.17
N ILE A 21 -6.02 -22.46 -8.95
CA ILE A 21 -6.59 -21.46 -8.02
C ILE A 21 -5.56 -20.41 -7.65
N LEU A 22 -4.32 -20.84 -7.36
CA LEU A 22 -3.21 -19.94 -7.04
C LEU A 22 -2.90 -18.98 -8.20
N MET A 23 -2.96 -19.46 -9.44
CA MET A 23 -2.76 -18.64 -10.62
C MET A 23 -3.82 -17.53 -10.71
N GLY A 24 -5.11 -17.85 -10.53
CA GLY A 24 -6.19 -16.85 -10.54
C GLY A 24 -6.07 -15.81 -9.42
N HIS A 25 -5.58 -16.21 -8.25
CA HIS A 25 -5.27 -15.26 -7.18
C HIS A 25 -4.11 -14.33 -7.53
N ARG A 26 -3.04 -14.86 -8.14
CA ARG A 26 -1.88 -14.05 -8.57
C ARG A 26 -2.25 -13.02 -9.63
N GLU A 27 -3.04 -13.41 -10.62
CA GLU A 27 -3.55 -12.45 -11.61
C GLU A 27 -4.38 -11.33 -10.98
N SER A 28 -5.13 -11.65 -9.91
CA SER A 28 -5.89 -10.64 -9.16
C SER A 28 -4.97 -9.70 -8.38
N ILE A 29 -3.90 -10.23 -7.78
CA ILE A 29 -2.87 -9.45 -7.09
C ILE A 29 -2.17 -8.51 -8.08
N ASP A 30 -1.73 -9.01 -9.23
CA ASP A 30 -1.05 -8.18 -10.24
C ASP A 30 -1.92 -7.00 -10.70
N ARG A 31 -3.23 -7.22 -10.85
CA ARG A 31 -4.19 -6.14 -11.16
C ARG A 31 -4.31 -5.11 -10.03
N LEU A 32 -4.36 -5.56 -8.79
CA LEU A 32 -4.42 -4.67 -7.63
C LEU A 32 -3.13 -3.86 -7.48
N ASP A 33 -1.98 -4.48 -7.72
CA ASP A 33 -0.68 -3.82 -7.69
C ASP A 33 -0.60 -2.71 -8.75
N ALA A 34 -1.09 -2.96 -9.96
CA ALA A 34 -1.18 -1.91 -10.99
C ALA A 34 -2.05 -0.72 -10.51
N ILE A 35 -3.22 -0.99 -9.91
CA ILE A 35 -4.09 0.06 -9.35
C ILE A 35 -3.36 0.85 -8.25
N LEU A 36 -2.63 0.18 -7.36
CA LEU A 36 -1.84 0.84 -6.32
C LEU A 36 -0.78 1.77 -6.91
N VAL A 37 -0.01 1.30 -7.89
CA VAL A 37 1.04 2.10 -8.54
C VAL A 37 0.46 3.33 -9.23
N TYR A 38 -0.60 3.18 -10.04
CA TYR A 38 -1.23 4.32 -10.70
C TYR A 38 -1.83 5.32 -9.71
N THR A 39 -2.47 4.82 -8.65
CA THR A 39 -3.03 5.68 -7.58
C THR A 39 -1.95 6.48 -6.87
N LEU A 40 -0.81 5.85 -6.57
CA LEU A 40 0.34 6.53 -6.00
C LEU A 40 0.87 7.61 -6.94
N GLY A 41 1.03 7.30 -8.23
CA GLY A 41 1.46 8.26 -9.25
C GLY A 41 0.59 9.52 -9.29
N GLU A 42 -0.74 9.36 -9.31
CA GLU A 42 -1.67 10.49 -9.26
C GLU A 42 -1.59 11.26 -7.93
N ARG A 43 -1.47 10.56 -6.80
CA ARG A 43 -1.28 11.19 -5.49
C ARG A 43 -0.02 12.05 -5.45
N PHE A 44 1.09 11.58 -6.02
CA PHE A 44 2.34 12.34 -6.08
C PHE A 44 2.18 13.62 -6.90
N LYS A 45 1.54 13.56 -8.07
CA LYS A 45 1.25 14.76 -8.90
C LYS A 45 0.49 15.82 -8.11
N HIS A 46 -0.56 15.41 -7.38
CA HIS A 46 -1.32 16.35 -6.55
C HIS A 46 -0.50 16.92 -5.40
N THR A 47 0.34 16.13 -4.75
CA THR A 47 1.20 16.67 -3.69
C THR A 47 2.22 17.69 -4.20
N GLN A 48 2.76 17.48 -5.40
CA GLN A 48 3.64 18.46 -6.06
C GLN A 48 2.91 19.75 -6.39
N ALA A 49 1.71 19.66 -6.97
CA ALA A 49 0.89 20.83 -7.26
C ALA A 49 0.53 21.62 -5.98
N VAL A 50 0.22 20.93 -4.88
CA VAL A 50 0.01 21.57 -3.57
C VAL A 50 1.27 22.25 -3.07
N GLY A 51 2.43 21.60 -3.21
CA GLY A 51 3.73 22.18 -2.84
C GLY A 51 4.04 23.46 -3.63
N GLN A 52 3.84 23.44 -4.94
CA GLN A 52 4.00 24.59 -5.82
C GLN A 52 3.05 25.72 -5.43
N LEU A 53 1.76 25.43 -5.27
CA LEU A 53 0.76 26.42 -4.85
C LEU A 53 1.11 27.06 -3.50
N LYS A 54 1.60 26.26 -2.55
CA LYS A 54 2.04 26.78 -1.26
C LYS A 54 3.22 27.73 -1.39
N ALA A 55 4.20 27.38 -2.23
CA ALA A 55 5.38 28.21 -2.49
C ALA A 55 5.02 29.52 -3.20
N GLU A 56 4.12 29.48 -4.19
CA GLU A 56 3.65 30.65 -4.95
C GLU A 56 2.90 31.67 -4.08
N HIS A 57 2.34 31.24 -2.95
CA HIS A 57 1.50 32.07 -2.07
C HIS A 57 2.04 32.21 -0.64
N ASP A 58 3.31 31.87 -0.40
CA ASP A 58 3.95 31.91 0.93
C ASP A 58 3.13 31.19 2.03
N LEU A 59 2.42 30.12 1.67
CA LEU A 59 1.61 29.35 2.60
C LEU A 59 2.50 28.39 3.42
N PRO A 60 2.14 28.12 4.69
CA PRO A 60 2.95 27.27 5.54
C PRO A 60 3.05 25.83 4.98
N PRO A 61 4.25 25.21 5.08
CA PRO A 61 4.47 23.86 4.56
C PRO A 61 3.66 22.81 5.33
N SER A 62 3.46 22.99 6.63
CA SER A 62 2.68 22.10 7.50
C SER A 62 1.32 22.68 7.88
N ASP A 63 0.34 21.80 8.03
CA ASP A 63 -0.98 22.09 8.61
C ASP A 63 -1.30 20.97 9.61
N PRO A 64 -0.93 21.13 10.89
CA PRO A 64 -1.06 20.09 11.91
C PRO A 64 -2.51 19.60 12.10
N ALA A 65 -3.49 20.49 11.95
CA ALA A 65 -4.90 20.15 12.08
C ALA A 65 -5.37 19.30 10.89
N ARG A 66 -4.91 19.60 9.68
CA ARG A 66 -5.15 18.78 8.49
C ARG A 66 -4.47 17.42 8.60
N GLU A 67 -3.23 17.37 9.08
CA GLU A 67 -2.45 16.15 9.28
C GLU A 67 -3.13 15.20 10.28
N ALA A 68 -3.55 15.71 11.45
CA ALA A 68 -4.27 14.91 12.45
C ALA A 68 -5.58 14.30 11.88
N LYS A 69 -6.35 15.07 11.10
CA LYS A 69 -7.56 14.57 10.43
C LYS A 69 -7.26 13.49 9.38
N GLN A 70 -6.13 13.58 8.68
CA GLN A 70 -5.72 12.55 7.71
C GLN A 70 -5.39 11.24 8.41
N ILE A 71 -4.65 11.29 9.51
CA ILE A 71 -4.28 10.11 10.29
C ILE A 71 -5.54 9.41 10.81
N ALA A 72 -6.45 10.13 11.47
CA ALA A 72 -7.67 9.56 12.01
C ALA A 72 -8.56 8.90 10.93
N ARG A 73 -8.70 9.55 9.76
CA ARG A 73 -9.44 8.99 8.62
C ARG A 73 -8.79 7.71 8.08
N LEU A 74 -7.46 7.64 8.08
CA LEU A 74 -6.74 6.47 7.57
C LEU A 74 -6.78 5.29 8.52
N GLU A 75 -6.69 5.52 9.83
CA GLU A 75 -6.90 4.47 10.83
C GLU A 75 -8.31 3.87 10.73
N ASP A 76 -9.32 4.71 10.47
CA ASP A 76 -10.68 4.26 10.21
C ASP A 76 -10.82 3.47 8.89
N LEU A 77 -10.18 3.93 7.82
CA LEU A 77 -10.16 3.20 6.55
C LEU A 77 -9.47 1.83 6.67
N ALA A 78 -8.37 1.75 7.40
CA ALA A 78 -7.65 0.49 7.65
C ALA A 78 -8.55 -0.52 8.38
N LYS A 79 -9.23 -0.08 9.45
CA LYS A 79 -10.20 -0.90 10.18
C LYS A 79 -11.32 -1.40 9.27
N ARG A 80 -11.91 -0.53 8.44
CA ARG A 80 -12.98 -0.90 7.50
C ARG A 80 -12.50 -1.84 6.39
N ALA A 81 -11.24 -1.75 6.00
CA ALA A 81 -10.62 -2.62 5.00
C ALA A 81 -10.09 -3.94 5.58
N ASN A 82 -10.25 -4.16 6.89
CA ASN A 82 -9.66 -5.30 7.61
C ASN A 82 -8.12 -5.38 7.44
N LEU A 83 -7.50 -4.20 7.34
CA LEU A 83 -6.05 -4.01 7.26
C LEU A 83 -5.53 -3.61 8.64
N ASP A 84 -4.38 -4.16 9.03
CA ASP A 84 -3.70 -3.78 10.27
C ASP A 84 -3.48 -2.24 10.33
N PRO A 85 -4.06 -1.53 11.32
CA PRO A 85 -3.91 -0.09 11.46
C PRO A 85 -2.45 0.36 11.59
N ASP A 86 -1.59 -0.44 12.24
CA ASP A 86 -0.18 -0.08 12.42
C ASP A 86 0.57 -0.17 11.09
N PHE A 87 0.32 -1.22 10.31
CA PHE A 87 0.80 -1.32 8.93
C PHE A 87 0.30 -0.15 8.06
N ALA A 88 -0.99 0.17 8.11
CA ALA A 88 -1.55 1.26 7.31
C ALA A 88 -0.91 2.62 7.65
N LYS A 89 -0.63 2.86 8.93
CA LYS A 89 0.07 4.05 9.41
C LYS A 89 1.53 4.07 8.95
N ALA A 90 2.24 2.95 9.05
CA ALA A 90 3.62 2.84 8.58
C ALA A 90 3.73 3.08 7.07
N PHE A 91 2.83 2.48 6.28
CA PHE A 91 2.76 2.68 4.85
C PHE A 91 2.50 4.15 4.48
N LEU A 92 1.55 4.81 5.16
CA LEU A 92 1.31 6.23 4.93
C LEU A 92 2.54 7.09 5.24
N ASN A 93 3.17 6.85 6.40
CA ASN A 93 4.36 7.59 6.81
C ASN A 93 5.47 7.46 5.77
N PHE A 94 5.65 6.25 5.21
CA PHE A 94 6.57 6.02 4.10
C PHE A 94 6.21 6.87 2.87
N ILE A 95 4.95 6.88 2.43
CA ILE A 95 4.52 7.70 1.28
C ILE A 95 4.74 9.20 1.53
N ILE A 96 4.42 9.71 2.72
CA ILE A 96 4.62 11.13 3.07
C ILE A 96 6.12 11.48 3.06
N GLN A 97 6.96 10.64 3.65
CA GLN A 97 8.41 10.84 3.63
C GLN A 97 8.95 10.89 2.20
N GLU A 98 8.44 10.03 1.32
CA GLU A 98 8.86 10.05 -0.08
C GLU A 98 8.42 11.31 -0.84
N VAL A 99 7.21 11.80 -0.56
CA VAL A 99 6.75 13.10 -1.10
C VAL A 99 7.71 14.22 -0.69
N ILE A 100 8.07 14.29 0.59
CA ILE A 100 8.98 15.32 1.12
C ILE A 100 10.36 15.21 0.47
N ARG A 101 10.90 13.99 0.33
CA ARG A 101 12.18 13.75 -0.34
C ARG A 101 12.16 14.22 -1.79
N HIS A 102 11.07 13.94 -2.52
CA HIS A 102 10.92 14.41 -3.90
C HIS A 102 10.86 15.93 -3.99
N HIS A 103 10.14 16.60 -3.09
CA HIS A 103 10.09 18.07 -3.09
C HIS A 103 11.46 18.69 -2.85
N LYS A 104 12.26 18.15 -1.91
CA LYS A 104 13.62 18.65 -1.66
C LYS A 104 14.54 18.51 -2.87
N LYS A 105 14.41 17.44 -3.65
CA LYS A 105 15.21 17.21 -4.87
C LYS A 105 14.79 18.08 -6.06
N HIS A 106 13.55 18.53 -6.11
CA HIS A 106 13.04 19.40 -7.18
C HIS A 106 13.13 20.90 -6.85
N GLN A 107 13.59 21.25 -5.64
CA GLN A 107 13.89 22.64 -5.24
C GLN A 107 15.38 23.00 -5.38
N GLU A 108 16.21 22.12 -5.94
CA GLU A 108 17.57 22.38 -6.47
C GLU A 108 17.50 22.53 -8.00
#